data_AF-K9P7V6-F1
#
_entry.id   AF-K9P7V6-F1
#
_cell.length_a   1.000
_cell.length_b   1.000
_cell.length_c   1.000
_cell.angle_alpha   90.00
_cell.angle_beta   90.00
_cell.angle_gamma   90.00
#
_symmetry.space_group_name_H-M   'P 1'
#
loop_
_entity.id
_entity.type
_entity.pdbx_description
1 polymer ?
#
loop_
_entity_poly.entity_id
_entity_poly.type
_entity_poly.pdbx_seq_one_letter_code
_entity_poly.pdbx_strand_id
1 'polypeptide(L)'
;MTAPAPLSLLHLALGLVLAGWTLLFLFRIVLTWYPGVDLSKGVMRLVGAPTEPVLAFTRRLIHPIGGVDVTPVVWVGLVSLLRELLVGQQGLVTLALLRSQLTG
;
A
#
# COMPACT_ATOMS: atom_id res chain seq x y z
N MET A 1 -30.22 8.26 -7.51
CA MET A 1 -29.34 7.79 -8.60
C MET A 1 -28.08 7.24 -7.96
N THR A 2 -28.01 5.93 -7.75
CA THR A 2 -26.86 5.26 -7.11
C THR A 2 -25.90 4.77 -8.18
N ALA A 3 -24.60 5.03 -8.03
CA ALA A 3 -23.57 4.45 -8.89
C ALA A 3 -23.73 2.92 -9.03
N PRO A 4 -23.29 2.31 -10.15
CA PRO A 4 -23.33 0.86 -10.29
C PRO A 4 -22.55 0.24 -9.12
N ALA A 5 -23.23 -0.60 -8.34
CA ALA A 5 -22.71 -1.31 -7.18
C ALA A 5 -21.27 -1.86 -7.35
N PRO A 6 -20.87 -2.45 -8.51
CA PRO A 6 -19.51 -2.96 -8.66
C PRO A 6 -18.42 -1.87 -8.67
N LEU A 7 -18.67 -0.69 -9.25
CA LEU A 7 -17.65 0.37 -9.31
C LEU A 7 -17.40 0.99 -7.93
N SER A 8 -18.47 1.20 -7.15
CA SER A 8 -18.36 1.68 -5.77
C SER A 8 -17.61 0.70 -4.88
N LEU A 9 -17.88 -0.61 -5.03
CA LEU A 9 -17.18 -1.64 -4.29
C LEU A 9 -15.70 -1.72 -4.68
N LEU A 10 -15.40 -1.61 -5.98
CA LEU A 10 -14.02 -1.58 -6.48
C LEU A 10 -13.25 -0.38 -5.92
N HIS A 11 -13.84 0.82 -5.95
CA HIS A 11 -13.22 2.03 -5.40
C HIS A 11 -12.90 1.88 -3.92
N LEU A 12 -13.86 1.38 -3.12
CA LEU A 12 -13.66 1.13 -1.69
C LEU A 12 -12.57 0.08 -1.44
N ALA A 13 -12.64 -1.06 -2.13
CA ALA A 13 -11.69 -2.16 -1.96
C ALA A 13 -10.27 -1.72 -2.33
N LEU A 14 -10.09 -1.04 -3.46
CA LEU A 14 -8.80 -0.48 -3.85
C LEU A 14 -8.28 0.54 -2.83
N GLY A 15 -9.14 1.44 -2.36
CA GLY A 15 -8.78 2.42 -1.34
C GLY A 15 -8.28 1.78 -0.05
N LEU A 16 -9.00 0.77 0.45
CA LEU A 16 -8.63 0.04 1.67
C LEU A 16 -7.36 -0.78 1.50
N VAL A 17 -7.21 -1.50 0.38
CA VAL A 17 -6.02 -2.31 0.11
C VAL A 17 -4.78 -1.41 0.01
N LEU A 18 -4.84 -0.33 -0.77
CA LEU A 18 -3.70 0.58 -0.92
C LEU A 18 -3.36 1.27 0.40
N ALA A 19 -4.35 1.73 1.17
CA ALA A 19 -4.11 2.30 2.50
C ALA A 19 -3.51 1.28 3.47
N GLY A 20 -3.98 0.04 3.45
CA GLY A 20 -3.43 -1.06 4.26
C GLY A 20 -1.96 -1.34 3.90
N TRP A 21 -1.63 -1.38 2.61
CA TRP A 21 -0.24 -1.53 2.17
C TRP A 21 0.65 -0.36 2.59
N THR A 22 0.17 0.89 2.47
CA THR A 22 0.90 2.05 2.99
C THR A 22 1.18 1.89 4.48
N LEU A 23 0.18 1.48 5.27
CA LEU A 23 0.36 1.29 6.71
C LEU A 23 1.34 0.15 7.05
N LEU A 24 1.28 -0.97 6.33
CA LEU A 24 2.22 -2.08 6.49
C LEU A 24 3.66 -1.63 6.21
N PHE A 25 3.88 -0.87 5.14
CA PHE A 25 5.22 -0.34 4.83
C PHE A 25 5.67 0.72 5.83
N LEU A 26 4.77 1.57 6.34
CA LEU A 26 5.10 2.49 7.44
C LEU A 26 5.56 1.73 8.69
N PHE A 27 4.87 0.65 9.09
CA PHE A 27 5.34 -0.21 10.18
C PHE A 27 6.68 -0.84 9.86
N ARG A 28 6.90 -1.31 8.62
CA ARG A 28 8.21 -1.83 8.20
C ARG A 28 9.31 -0.80 8.38
N ILE A 29 9.11 0.47 8.00
CA ILE A 29 10.12 1.52 8.22
C ILE A 29 10.49 1.59 9.70
N VAL A 30 9.52 1.72 10.59
CA VAL A 30 9.79 1.81 12.04
C VAL A 30 10.50 0.55 12.55
N LEU A 31 10.06 -0.64 12.13
CA LEU A 31 10.61 -1.92 12.57
C LEU A 31 12.05 -2.16 12.08
N THR A 32 12.49 -1.49 11.02
CA THR A 32 13.90 -1.59 10.59
C THR A 32 14.88 -0.96 11.56
N TRP A 33 14.42 -0.08 12.45
CA TRP A 33 15.23 0.47 13.55
C TRP A 33 15.34 -0.48 14.75
N TYR A 34 14.57 -1.57 14.77
CA TYR A 34 14.53 -2.56 15.84
C TYR A 34 14.94 -3.95 15.33
N PRO A 35 16.23 -4.18 15.01
CA PRO A 35 16.70 -5.44 14.39
C PRO A 35 16.52 -6.69 15.26
N GLY A 36 16.27 -6.55 16.56
CA GLY A 36 15.97 -7.67 17.47
C GLY A 36 14.54 -8.21 17.37
N VAL A 37 13.65 -7.55 16.62
CA VAL A 37 12.25 -7.97 16.47
C VAL A 37 12.14 -9.03 15.37
N ASP A 38 11.66 -10.21 15.73
CA ASP A 38 11.43 -11.30 14.79
C ASP A 38 10.06 -11.14 14.08
N LEU A 39 10.12 -10.68 12.84
CA LEU A 39 8.95 -10.45 11.97
C LEU A 39 8.22 -11.74 11.54
N SER A 40 8.77 -12.92 11.82
CA SER A 40 8.14 -14.20 11.50
C SER A 40 7.22 -14.72 12.62
N LYS A 41 7.25 -14.09 13.81
CA LYS A 41 6.58 -14.59 15.01
C LYS A 41 5.44 -13.70 15.51
N GLY A 42 4.46 -14.34 16.13
CA GLY A 42 3.34 -13.68 16.82
C GLY A 42 2.62 -12.65 15.96
N VAL A 43 2.31 -11.50 16.57
CA VAL A 43 1.60 -10.38 15.90
C VAL A 43 2.46 -9.74 14.80
N MET A 44 3.79 -9.79 14.91
CA MET A 44 4.70 -9.19 13.92
C MET A 44 4.59 -9.85 12.55
N ARG A 45 4.16 -11.12 12.50
CA ARG A 45 3.89 -11.85 11.25
C ARG A 45 2.82 -11.16 10.39
N LEU A 46 1.88 -10.43 10.98
CA LEU A 46 0.87 -9.66 10.24
C LEU A 46 1.49 -8.55 9.40
N VAL A 47 2.66 -8.03 9.81
CA VAL A 47 3.41 -7.03 9.05
C VAL A 47 4.46 -7.69 8.17
N GLY A 48 5.23 -8.63 8.73
CA GLY A 48 6.31 -9.32 8.06
C GLY A 48 5.86 -10.14 6.86
N ALA A 49 4.92 -11.07 7.05
CA ALA A 49 4.53 -12.03 6.02
C ALA A 49 4.01 -11.39 4.71
N PRO A 50 3.12 -10.38 4.72
CA PRO A 50 2.64 -9.79 3.47
C PRO A 50 3.69 -8.93 2.77
N THR A 51 4.55 -8.24 3.52
CA THR A 51 5.51 -7.28 2.94
C THR A 51 6.82 -7.92 2.50
N GLU A 52 7.24 -9.01 3.13
CA GLU A 52 8.56 -9.61 2.92
C GLU A 52 8.82 -10.08 1.47
N PRO A 53 7.89 -10.72 0.75
CA PRO A 53 8.14 -11.12 -0.64
C PRO A 53 8.47 -9.94 -1.55
N VAL A 54 7.78 -8.81 -1.33
CA VAL A 54 7.97 -7.58 -2.08
C VAL A 54 9.31 -6.92 -1.73
N LEU A 55 9.61 -6.83 -0.43
CA LEU A 55 10.84 -6.19 0.06
C LEU A 55 12.09 -7.03 -0.26
N ALA A 56 11.99 -8.35 -0.17
CA ALA A 56 13.07 -9.26 -0.55
C ALA A 56 13.44 -9.14 -2.02
N PHE A 57 12.44 -8.92 -2.90
CA PHE A 57 12.71 -8.63 -4.30
C PHE A 57 13.38 -7.27 -4.48
N THR A 58 12.84 -6.19 -3.88
CA THR A 58 13.40 -4.85 -4.06
C THR A 58 14.78 -4.67 -3.44
N ARG A 59 15.11 -5.40 -2.37
CA ARG A 59 16.45 -5.38 -1.77
C ARG A 59 17.56 -5.92 -2.67
N ARG A 60 17.22 -6.64 -3.74
CA ARG A 60 18.18 -7.03 -4.78
C ARG A 60 18.65 -5.85 -5.63
N LEU A 61 17.85 -4.78 -5.67
CA LEU A 61 18.12 -3.56 -6.44
C LEU A 61 18.60 -2.43 -5.53
N ILE A 62 17.96 -2.29 -4.37
CA ILE A 62 18.21 -1.21 -3.41
C ILE A 62 18.74 -1.84 -2.13
N HIS A 63 20.06 -1.75 -1.96
CA HIS A 63 20.73 -2.33 -0.80
C HIS A 63 20.42 -1.55 0.50
N PRO A 64 20.39 -2.23 1.67
CA PRO A 64 20.27 -1.55 2.95
C PRO A 64 21.39 -0.52 3.16
N ILE A 65 21.05 0.61 3.77
CA ILE A 65 21.98 1.71 4.04
C ILE A 65 22.22 1.76 5.55
N GLY A 66 23.48 1.59 5.98
CA GLY A 66 23.82 1.57 7.41
C GLY A 66 23.13 0.46 8.20
N GLY A 67 22.84 -0.68 7.56
CA GLY A 67 22.12 -1.81 8.17
C GLY A 67 20.60 -1.61 8.28
N VAL A 68 20.07 -0.46 7.85
CA VAL A 68 18.63 -0.15 7.83
C VAL A 68 18.07 -0.42 6.43
N ASP A 69 16.99 -1.18 6.35
CA ASP A 69 16.30 -1.46 5.10
C ASP A 69 15.46 -0.24 4.68
N VAL A 70 15.90 0.45 3.64
CA VAL A 70 15.24 1.65 3.09
C VAL A 70 14.16 1.31 2.07
N THR A 71 14.06 0.04 1.64
CA THR A 71 13.11 -0.36 0.60
C THR A 71 11.63 -0.12 0.94
N PRO A 72 11.17 -0.23 2.20
CA PRO A 72 9.80 0.12 2.56
C PRO A 72 9.44 1.58 2.28
N VAL A 73 10.40 2.52 2.38
CA VAL A 73 10.18 3.94 2.08
C VAL A 73 9.80 4.15 0.62
N VAL A 74 10.51 3.47 -0.28
CA VAL A 74 10.22 3.50 -1.72
C VAL A 74 8.80 3.01 -1.99
N TRP A 75 8.38 1.95 -1.32
CA TRP A 75 7.03 1.40 -1.44
C TRP A 75 5.96 2.30 -0.84
N VAL A 76 6.22 3.01 0.27
CA VAL A 76 5.29 4.05 0.76
C VAL A 76 5.06 5.12 -0.32
N GLY A 77 6.13 5.60 -0.96
CA GLY A 77 6.03 6.57 -2.05
C GLY A 77 5.24 6.02 -3.24
N LEU A 78 5.58 4.81 -3.69
CA LEU A 78 4.94 4.18 -4.84
C LEU A 78 3.46 3.86 -4.60
N VAL A 79 3.11 3.28 -3.46
CA VAL A 79 1.72 2.97 -3.10
C VAL A 79 0.91 4.25 -2.92
N SER A 80 1.51 5.30 -2.34
CA SER A 80 0.84 6.60 -2.20
C SER A 80 0.55 7.24 -3.56
N LEU A 81 1.50 7.19 -4.49
CA LEU A 81 1.30 7.64 -5.87
C LEU A 81 0.18 6.85 -6.56
N LEU A 82 0.20 5.53 -6.46
CA LEU A 82 -0.85 4.67 -7.02
C LEU A 82 -2.22 4.97 -6.40
N ARG A 83 -2.27 5.21 -5.10
CA ARG A 83 -3.50 5.58 -4.40
C ARG A 83 -4.06 6.89 -4.92
N GLU A 84 -3.22 7.92 -5.07
CA GLU A 84 -3.68 9.20 -5.61
C GLU A 84 -4.16 9.06 -7.06
N LEU A 85 -3.40 8.38 -7.90
CA LEU A 85 -3.74 8.21 -9.32
C LEU A 85 -5.00 7.35 -9.54
N LEU A 86 -5.26 6.35 -8.70
CA LEU A 86 -6.39 5.43 -8.89
C LEU A 86 -7.64 5.89 -8.15
N VAL A 87 -7.52 6.25 -6.88
CA VAL A 87 -8.65 6.48 -5.95
C VAL A 87 -8.57 7.81 -5.21
N GLY A 88 -7.58 8.66 -5.52
CA GLY A 88 -7.45 10.01 -4.98
C GLY A 88 -8.55 10.94 -5.46
N GLN A 89 -8.41 12.23 -5.12
CA GLN A 89 -9.42 13.24 -5.48
C GLN A 89 -9.55 13.37 -7.00
N GLN A 90 -8.42 13.25 -7.71
CA GLN A 90 -8.35 13.23 -9.17
C GLN A 90 -8.14 11.82 -9.75
N GLY A 91 -8.39 10.78 -8.94
CA GLY A 91 -8.09 9.41 -9.31
C GLY A 91 -8.99 8.88 -10.44
N LEU A 92 -8.44 8.04 -11.32
CA LEU A 92 -9.14 7.49 -12.49
C LEU A 92 -10.45 6.77 -12.13
N VAL A 93 -10.44 5.97 -11.06
CA VAL A 93 -11.63 5.24 -10.59
C VAL A 93 -12.63 6.20 -9.97
N THR A 94 -12.16 7.21 -9.23
CA THR A 94 -13.00 8.29 -8.68
C THR A 94 -13.72 9.04 -9.81
N LEU A 95 -12.99 9.42 -10.87
CA LEU A 95 -13.54 10.10 -12.04
C LEU A 95 -14.53 9.23 -12.81
N ALA A 96 -14.22 7.94 -13.00
CA ALA A 96 -15.14 6.99 -13.65
C ALA A 96 -16.44 6.82 -12.84
N LEU A 97 -16.33 6.73 -11.51
CA LEU A 97 -17.47 6.64 -10.62
C LEU A 97 -18.33 7.90 -10.68
N LEU A 98 -17.72 9.10 -10.63
CA LEU A 98 -18.44 10.36 -10.77
C LEU A 98 -19.16 10.45 -12.12
N ARG A 99 -18.48 10.11 -13.22
CA ARG A 99 -19.09 10.07 -14.56
C ARG A 99 -20.28 9.12 -14.64
N SER A 100 -20.18 7.95 -13.99
CA SER A 100 -21.29 6.97 -13.99
C SER A 100 -22.54 7.50 -13.29
N GLN A 101 -22.40 8.38 -12.29
CA GLN A 101 -23.53 9.00 -11.59
C GLN A 101 -24.20 10.09 -12.43
N LEU A 102 -23.44 10.76 -13.29
CA LEU A 102 -23.95 11.82 -14.18
C LEU A 102 -24.66 11.28 -15.42
N THR A 103 -24.42 10.02 -15.79
CA THR A 103 -24.93 9.38 -17.02
C THR A 103 -26.03 8.35 -16.77
N GLY A 104 -26.36 8.08 -15.51
CA GLY A 104 -27.47 7.20 -15.10
C GLY A 104 -28.60 7.94 -14.41
#